data_AF-A0A356W3L1-F1
#
_entry.id   AF-A0A356W3L1-F1
#
_cell.length_a   1.000
_cell.length_b   1.000
_cell.length_c   1.000
_cell.angle_alpha   90.00
_cell.angle_beta   90.00
_cell.angle_gamma   90.00
#
_symmetry.space_group_name_H-M   'P 1'
#
loop_
_entity.id
_entity.type
_entity.pdbx_description
1 polymer ?
#
loop_
_entity_poly.entity_id
_entity_poly.type
_entity_poly.pdbx_seq_one_letter_code
_entity_poly.pdbx_strand_id
1 'polypeptide(L)'
;PFASVVRDPETYEKFDEVIVTHTCREAAELDYSKEIVEETLNHEFLGELAQGKLRRYGSCTREDYEYKGRITDLIESGKLFEDLGVPPLNPETDRVMICGSMEMIQDVKDLMLKAGLTEGSNASPAQFVIEKAFAG
;
A
#
# COMPACT_ATOMS: atom_id res chain seq x y z
N PRO A 1 2.60 -10.59 -1.56
CA PRO A 1 2.95 -10.47 -0.12
C PRO A 1 1.83 -9.83 0.72
N PHE A 2 1.23 -8.72 0.28
CA PHE A 2 0.36 -7.91 1.14
C PHE A 2 -0.96 -8.57 1.54
N ALA A 3 -1.48 -9.53 0.77
CA ALA A 3 -2.61 -10.35 1.19
C ALA A 3 -2.35 -11.12 2.50
N SER A 4 -1.08 -11.47 2.78
CA SER A 4 -0.69 -12.05 4.07
C SER A 4 -0.61 -11.00 5.18
N VAL A 5 -0.04 -9.83 4.87
CA VAL A 5 0.17 -8.75 5.86
C VAL A 5 -1.16 -8.21 6.38
N VAL A 6 -2.14 -8.00 5.51
CA VAL A 6 -3.47 -7.52 5.91
C VAL A 6 -4.25 -8.57 6.70
N ARG A 7 -3.86 -9.84 6.60
CA ARG A 7 -4.46 -10.94 7.37
C ARG A 7 -3.73 -11.22 8.69
N ASP A 8 -2.67 -10.47 8.98
CA ASP A 8 -1.88 -10.62 10.20
C ASP A 8 -2.41 -9.67 11.30
N PRO A 9 -2.89 -10.21 12.44
CA PRO A 9 -3.30 -9.39 13.58
C PRO A 9 -2.22 -8.41 14.07
N GLU A 10 -0.93 -8.81 14.01
CA GLU A 10 0.18 -7.98 14.51
C GLU A 10 0.30 -6.66 13.72
N THR A 11 -0.12 -6.64 12.46
CA THR A 11 -0.19 -5.42 11.65
C THR A 11 -1.07 -4.37 12.33
N TYR A 12 -2.23 -4.77 12.85
CA TYR A 12 -3.20 -3.87 13.47
C TYR A 12 -2.87 -3.53 14.92
N GLU A 13 -1.97 -4.27 15.55
CA GLU A 13 -1.38 -3.92 16.86
C GLU A 13 -0.30 -2.85 16.70
N LYS A 14 0.49 -2.91 15.62
CA LYS A 14 1.61 -2.01 15.36
C LYS A 14 1.19 -0.68 14.70
N PHE A 15 0.10 -0.67 13.95
CA PHE A 15 -0.33 0.48 13.16
C PHE A 15 -1.79 0.84 13.42
N ASP A 16 -2.06 2.15 13.49
CA ASP A 16 -3.41 2.68 13.65
C ASP A 16 -4.18 2.74 12.34
N GLU A 17 -3.49 2.82 11.20
CA GLU A 17 -4.06 2.79 9.86
C GLU A 17 -3.20 1.93 8.93
N VAL A 18 -3.86 1.15 8.08
CA VAL A 18 -3.23 0.26 7.09
C VAL A 18 -3.85 0.53 5.73
N ILE A 19 -3.08 1.16 4.84
CA ILE A 19 -3.52 1.49 3.48
C ILE A 19 -2.87 0.52 2.49
N VAL A 20 -3.69 -0.27 1.82
CA VAL A 20 -3.25 -1.22 0.80
C VAL A 20 -3.50 -0.63 -0.57
N THR A 21 -2.41 -0.32 -1.27
CA THR A 21 -2.48 0.14 -2.66
C THR A 21 -2.34 -1.05 -3.61
N HIS A 22 -3.12 -1.05 -4.68
CA HIS A 22 -3.00 -2.04 -5.75
C HIS A 22 -3.28 -1.39 -7.10
N THR A 23 -2.26 -1.29 -7.94
CA THR A 23 -2.38 -0.68 -9.28
C THR A 23 -2.25 -1.74 -10.35
N CYS A 24 -3.26 -1.85 -11.21
CA CYS A 24 -3.33 -2.80 -12.30
C CYS A 24 -3.54 -2.12 -13.66
N ARG A 25 -3.53 -2.91 -14.73
CA ARG A 25 -3.84 -2.40 -16.08
C ARG A 25 -5.34 -2.31 -16.27
N GLU A 26 -6.03 -3.37 -15.90
CA GLU A 26 -7.47 -3.59 -16.08
C GLU A 26 -8.17 -3.68 -14.72
N ALA A 27 -9.46 -3.35 -14.69
CA ALA A 27 -10.27 -3.31 -13.47
C ALA A 27 -10.45 -4.69 -12.85
N ALA A 28 -10.64 -5.73 -13.68
CA ALA A 28 -10.83 -7.10 -13.22
C ALA A 28 -9.62 -7.65 -12.44
N GLU A 29 -8.41 -7.16 -12.71
CA GLU A 29 -7.20 -7.56 -11.97
C GLU A 29 -7.22 -7.06 -10.51
N LEU A 30 -8.05 -6.06 -10.20
CA LEU A 30 -8.19 -5.50 -8.85
C LEU A 30 -9.14 -6.31 -7.96
N ASP A 31 -9.98 -7.18 -8.53
CA ASP A 31 -11.00 -7.94 -7.81
C ASP A 31 -10.37 -8.77 -6.69
N TYR A 32 -9.21 -9.39 -6.93
CA TYR A 32 -8.48 -10.11 -5.90
C TYR A 32 -8.22 -9.26 -4.65
N SER A 33 -7.61 -8.08 -4.82
CA SER A 33 -7.34 -7.21 -3.66
C SER A 33 -8.60 -6.67 -2.99
N LYS A 34 -9.68 -6.53 -3.74
CA LYS A 34 -10.98 -6.11 -3.22
C LYS A 34 -11.57 -7.20 -2.34
N GLU A 35 -11.64 -8.42 -2.84
CA GLU A 35 -12.13 -9.61 -2.12
C GLU A 35 -11.31 -9.86 -0.85
N ILE A 36 -9.97 -9.83 -0.93
CA ILE A 36 -9.10 -10.03 0.24
C ILE A 36 -9.40 -9.02 1.35
N VAL A 37 -9.58 -7.74 1.02
CA VAL A 37 -9.88 -6.69 2.00
C VAL A 37 -11.29 -6.86 2.56
N GLU A 38 -12.27 -7.16 1.71
CA GLU A 38 -13.65 -7.43 2.14
C GLU A 38 -13.73 -8.64 3.09
N GLU A 39 -13.06 -9.75 2.76
CA GLU A 39 -12.96 -10.92 3.62
C GLU A 39 -12.29 -10.59 4.96
N THR A 40 -11.21 -9.82 4.93
CA THR A 40 -10.45 -9.43 6.13
C THR A 40 -11.31 -8.60 7.08
N LEU A 41 -12.06 -7.62 6.54
CA LEU A 41 -12.95 -6.76 7.32
C LEU A 41 -14.16 -7.50 7.91
N ASN A 42 -14.61 -8.57 7.26
CA ASN A 42 -15.77 -9.37 7.68
C ASN A 42 -15.38 -10.66 8.44
N HIS A 43 -14.08 -10.89 8.67
CA HIS A 43 -13.61 -12.07 9.38
C HIS A 43 -13.98 -12.00 10.86
N GLU A 44 -14.46 -13.10 11.45
CA GLU A 44 -15.01 -13.16 12.81
C GLU A 44 -14.13 -12.49 13.88
N PHE A 45 -12.84 -12.82 13.93
CA PHE A 45 -11.91 -12.24 14.90
C PHE A 45 -11.08 -11.07 14.35
N LEU A 46 -10.56 -11.21 13.13
CA LEU A 46 -9.69 -10.20 12.55
C LEU A 46 -10.44 -8.91 12.16
N GLY A 47 -11.73 -9.01 11.84
CA GLY A 47 -12.57 -7.86 11.51
C GLY A 47 -12.62 -6.84 12.63
N GLU A 48 -12.66 -7.26 13.91
CA GLU A 48 -12.64 -6.34 15.05
C GLU A 48 -11.36 -5.49 15.12
N LEU A 49 -10.23 -6.03 14.65
CA LEU A 49 -8.94 -5.32 14.60
C LEU A 49 -8.81 -4.47 13.34
N ALA A 50 -9.28 -4.97 12.20
CA ALA A 50 -9.11 -4.36 10.90
C ALA A 50 -10.14 -3.24 10.62
N GLN A 51 -11.35 -3.35 11.16
CA GLN A 51 -12.39 -2.34 10.93
C GLN A 51 -11.96 -0.97 11.48
N GLY A 52 -12.11 0.06 10.65
CA GLY A 52 -11.65 1.41 10.96
C GLY A 52 -10.15 1.64 10.78
N LYS A 53 -9.34 0.58 10.58
CA LYS A 53 -7.90 0.69 10.32
C LYS A 53 -7.51 0.34 8.89
N LEU A 54 -8.10 -0.71 8.31
CA LEU A 54 -7.77 -1.22 6.97
C LEU A 54 -8.53 -0.46 5.89
N ARG A 55 -7.79 0.06 4.91
CA ARG A 55 -8.33 0.76 3.74
C ARG A 55 -7.67 0.26 2.46
N ARG A 56 -8.45 0.15 1.39
CA ARG A 56 -7.94 -0.21 0.05
C ARG A 56 -7.94 1.02 -0.85
N TYR A 57 -6.88 1.17 -1.63
CA TYR A 57 -6.77 2.17 -2.70
C TYR A 57 -6.37 1.48 -4.01
N GLY A 58 -7.35 1.16 -4.84
CA GLY A 58 -7.14 0.41 -6.09
C GLY A 58 -7.19 1.29 -7.33
N SER A 59 -6.14 1.31 -8.13
CA SER A 59 -6.10 2.13 -9.36
C SER A 59 -5.88 1.33 -10.64
N CYS A 60 -6.45 1.81 -11.75
CA CYS A 60 -6.25 1.26 -13.09
C CYS A 60 -5.46 2.20 -13.99
N THR A 61 -4.70 1.65 -14.94
CA THR A 61 -3.91 2.46 -15.88
C THR A 61 -4.47 2.50 -17.30
N ARG A 62 -5.31 1.53 -17.71
CA ARG A 62 -5.85 1.44 -19.08
C ARG A 62 -7.36 1.60 -19.18
N GLU A 63 -8.08 1.36 -18.10
CA GLU A 63 -9.54 1.46 -18.05
C GLU A 63 -9.98 2.61 -17.14
N ASP A 64 -11.23 3.04 -17.30
CA ASP A 64 -11.87 3.94 -16.34
C ASP A 64 -12.28 3.14 -15.11
N TYR A 65 -11.79 3.57 -13.95
CA TYR A 65 -12.02 2.96 -12.64
C TYR A 65 -12.07 4.06 -11.58
N GLU A 66 -12.47 3.73 -10.35
CA GLU A 66 -12.61 4.68 -9.24
C GLU A 66 -11.39 5.61 -9.12
N TYR A 67 -10.19 5.01 -9.14
CA TYR A 67 -8.92 5.73 -9.24
C TYR A 67 -8.18 5.31 -10.51
N LYS A 68 -7.59 6.28 -11.22
CA LYS A 68 -6.87 6.05 -12.47
C LYS A 68 -5.46 6.66 -12.42
N GLY A 69 -4.47 5.86 -12.83
CA GLY A 69 -3.06 6.28 -12.88
C GLY A 69 -2.11 5.30 -12.17
N ARG A 70 -0.81 5.49 -12.41
CA ARG A 70 0.24 4.75 -11.70
C ARG A 70 0.32 5.24 -10.26
N ILE A 71 0.70 4.35 -9.34
CA ILE A 71 0.87 4.71 -7.93
C ILE A 71 1.89 5.84 -7.72
N THR A 72 2.95 5.87 -8.53
CA THR A 72 3.97 6.92 -8.54
C THR A 72 3.36 8.29 -8.83
N ASP A 73 2.53 8.39 -9.86
CA ASP A 73 1.90 9.65 -10.29
C ASP A 73 0.88 10.13 -9.24
N LEU A 74 0.15 9.18 -8.63
CA LEU A 74 -0.84 9.46 -7.59
C LEU A 74 -0.20 9.95 -6.29
N ILE A 75 0.98 9.43 -5.93
CA ILE A 75 1.77 9.91 -4.80
C ILE A 75 2.40 11.28 -5.13
N GLU A 76 3.05 11.41 -6.30
CA GLU A 76 3.77 12.64 -6.65
C GLU A 76 2.85 13.86 -6.79
N SER A 77 1.66 13.67 -7.36
CA SER A 77 0.66 14.73 -7.50
C SER A 77 -0.03 15.10 -6.18
N GLY A 78 0.13 14.28 -5.13
CA GLY A 78 -0.60 14.40 -3.87
C GLY A 78 -2.01 13.81 -3.90
N LYS A 79 -2.51 13.40 -5.08
CA LYS A 79 -3.87 12.89 -5.27
C LYS A 79 -4.21 11.70 -4.36
N LEU A 80 -3.25 10.79 -4.14
CA LEU A 80 -3.46 9.65 -3.25
C LEU A 80 -3.82 10.09 -1.83
N PHE A 81 -3.14 11.12 -1.31
CA PHE A 81 -3.38 11.63 0.04
C PHE A 81 -4.71 12.39 0.11
N GLU A 82 -5.03 13.17 -0.92
CA GLU A 82 -6.30 13.89 -1.03
C GLU A 82 -7.49 12.92 -1.09
N ASP A 83 -7.44 11.92 -1.97
CA ASP A 83 -8.49 10.92 -2.13
C ASP A 83 -8.71 10.10 -0.84
N LEU A 84 -7.62 9.83 -0.10
CA LEU A 84 -7.67 9.13 1.18
C LEU A 84 -7.99 10.06 2.37
N GLY A 85 -7.97 11.37 2.20
CA GLY A 85 -8.17 12.33 3.29
C GLY A 85 -7.10 12.25 4.40
N VAL A 86 -5.87 11.90 4.04
CA VAL A 86 -4.72 11.78 4.96
C VAL A 86 -3.65 12.81 4.61
N PRO A 87 -2.74 13.18 5.53
CA PRO A 87 -1.61 14.06 5.20
C PRO A 87 -0.62 13.37 4.25
N PRO A 88 0.27 14.15 3.59
CA PRO A 88 1.42 13.60 2.87
C PRO A 88 2.36 12.81 3.78
N LEU A 89 3.22 11.99 3.16
CA LEU A 89 4.18 11.14 3.85
C LEU A 89 5.05 11.90 4.88
N ASN A 90 5.16 11.31 6.06
CA ASN A 90 5.91 11.79 7.21
C ASN A 90 6.82 10.67 7.75
N PRO A 91 8.15 10.86 7.82
CA PRO A 91 9.10 9.84 8.28
C PRO A 91 8.95 9.47 9.77
N GLU A 92 8.25 10.28 10.57
CA GLU A 92 7.99 9.97 11.98
C GLU A 92 6.89 8.90 12.11
N THR A 93 5.78 9.07 11.39
CA THR A 93 4.57 8.26 11.54
C THR A 93 4.41 7.17 10.50
N ASP A 94 4.92 7.36 9.29
CA ASP A 94 4.55 6.52 8.16
C ASP A 94 5.59 5.43 7.91
N ARG A 95 5.09 4.23 7.59
CA ARG A 95 5.90 3.09 7.18
C ARG A 95 5.38 2.51 5.88
N VAL A 96 6.28 2.13 4.97
CA VAL A 96 5.89 1.70 3.63
C VAL A 96 6.55 0.38 3.26
N MET A 97 5.77 -0.56 2.72
CA MET A 97 6.28 -1.78 2.09
C MET A 97 6.02 -1.70 0.59
N ILE A 98 7.05 -1.91 -0.23
CA ILE A 98 6.98 -1.76 -1.69
C ILE A 98 7.19 -3.13 -2.34
N CYS A 99 6.25 -3.55 -3.19
CA CYS A 99 6.37 -4.77 -3.97
C CYS A 99 5.87 -4.56 -5.40
N GLY A 100 6.68 -4.94 -6.38
CA GLY A 100 6.36 -4.78 -7.79
C GLY A 100 7.51 -5.16 -8.72
N SER A 101 7.48 -4.62 -9.95
CA SER A 101 8.62 -4.70 -10.86
C SER A 101 9.79 -3.88 -10.34
N MET A 102 11.01 -4.18 -10.81
CA MET A 102 12.20 -3.42 -10.41
C MET A 102 12.06 -1.92 -10.71
N GLU A 103 11.52 -1.59 -11.89
CA GLU A 103 11.28 -0.19 -12.30
C GLU A 103 10.33 0.51 -11.31
N MET A 104 9.17 -0.10 -11.02
CA MET A 104 8.21 0.46 -10.06
C MET A 104 8.80 0.58 -8.65
N ILE A 105 9.58 -0.39 -8.21
CA ILE A 105 10.24 -0.35 -6.90
C ILE A 105 11.18 0.84 -6.81
N GLN A 106 11.99 1.10 -7.85
CA GLN A 106 12.93 2.23 -7.83
C GLN A 106 12.20 3.57 -7.88
N ASP A 107 11.18 3.70 -8.73
CA ASP A 107 10.41 4.94 -8.81
C ASP A 107 9.71 5.27 -7.47
N VAL A 108 9.09 4.28 -6.82
CA VAL A 108 8.44 4.48 -5.52
C VAL A 108 9.48 4.72 -4.43
N LYS A 109 10.64 4.04 -4.47
CA LYS A 109 11.75 4.28 -3.54
C LYS A 109 12.23 5.73 -3.61
N ASP A 110 12.40 6.29 -4.80
CA ASP A 110 12.82 7.67 -4.97
C ASP A 110 11.81 8.65 -4.37
N LEU A 111 10.50 8.34 -4.49
CA LEU A 111 9.44 9.10 -3.81
C LEU A 111 9.54 9.01 -2.28
N MET A 112 9.83 7.84 -1.73
CA MET A 112 10.01 7.67 -0.28
C MET A 112 11.21 8.47 0.24
N LEU A 113 12.34 8.41 -0.48
CA LEU A 113 13.54 9.18 -0.16
C LEU A 113 13.29 10.68 -0.26
N LYS A 114 12.56 11.13 -1.28
CA LYS A 114 12.14 12.53 -1.46
C LYS A 114 11.24 13.03 -0.31
N ALA A 115 10.42 12.13 0.26
CA ALA A 115 9.62 12.40 1.45
C ALA A 115 10.40 12.28 2.77
N GLY A 116 11.71 11.99 2.72
CA GLY A 116 12.58 11.92 3.90
C GLY A 116 12.55 10.58 4.65
N LEU A 117 11.89 9.55 4.10
CA LEU A 117 11.90 8.20 4.66
C LEU A 117 13.23 7.51 4.33
N THR A 118 13.67 6.60 5.21
CA THR A 118 14.89 5.80 4.97
C THR A 118 14.58 4.32 4.75
N GLU A 119 15.35 3.68 3.87
CA GLU A 119 15.23 2.26 3.57
C GLU A 119 15.79 1.43 4.72
N GLY A 120 15.00 0.46 5.18
CA GLY A 120 15.35 -0.47 6.23
C GLY A 120 15.68 -1.86 5.71
N SER A 121 16.13 -2.70 6.63
CA SER A 121 16.35 -4.12 6.40
C SER A 121 16.00 -4.91 7.67
N ASN A 122 16.00 -6.24 7.58
CA ASN A 122 15.81 -7.08 8.77
C ASN A 122 16.86 -6.83 9.87
N ALA A 123 18.08 -6.44 9.49
CA ALA A 123 19.15 -6.15 10.44
C ALA A 123 19.10 -4.71 10.99
N SER A 124 18.41 -3.80 10.29
CA SER A 124 18.28 -2.40 10.66
C SER A 124 16.91 -1.88 10.20
N PRO A 125 15.86 -2.05 11.01
CA PRO A 125 14.52 -1.56 10.68
C PRO A 125 14.49 -0.04 10.49
N ALA A 126 13.75 0.42 9.50
CA ALA A 126 13.59 1.85 9.20
C ALA A 126 12.19 2.13 8.63
N GLN A 127 12.02 3.21 7.87
CA GLN A 127 10.70 3.67 7.43
C GLN A 127 10.11 2.88 6.26
N PHE A 128 10.92 2.37 5.33
CA PHE A 128 10.37 1.54 4.25
C PHE A 128 11.24 0.34 3.89
N VAL A 129 10.62 -0.68 3.31
CA VAL A 129 11.30 -1.89 2.82
C VAL A 129 10.83 -2.23 1.42
N ILE A 130 11.71 -2.85 0.63
CA ILE A 130 11.43 -3.27 -0.74
C ILE A 130 11.46 -4.80 -0.85
N GLU A 131 10.51 -5.38 -1.59
CA GLU A 131 10.48 -6.79 -1.95
C GLU A 131 10.24 -6.93 -3.45
N LYS A 132 11.10 -7.68 -4.16
CA LYS A 132 10.94 -7.90 -5.60
C LYS A 132 9.79 -8.89 -5.84
N ALA A 133 8.79 -8.50 -6.64
CA ALA A 133 7.67 -9.39 -6.96
C ALA A 133 8.08 -10.54 -7.88
N PHE A 134 9.05 -10.31 -8.77
CA PHE A 134 9.58 -11.29 -9.70
C PHE A 134 11.08 -11.06 -9.90
N ALA A 135 11.86 -12.13 -9.98
CA ALA A 135 13.23 -12.08 -10.49
C ALA A 135 13.14 -12.09 -12.02
N GLY A 136 13.05 -10.89 -12.61
CA GLY A 136 13.22 -10.73 -14.06
C GLY A 136 14.62 -11.11 -14.52
#